data_AF-A0AAW9LJF1-F1
#
_entry.id   AF-A0AAW9LJF1-F1
#
_cell.length_a   1.000
_cell.length_b   1.000
_cell.length_c   1.000
_cell.angle_alpha   90.00
_cell.angle_beta   90.00
_cell.angle_gamma   90.00
#
_symmetry.space_group_name_H-M   'P 1'
#
loop_
_entity.id
_entity.type
_entity.pdbx_description
1 polymer ?
#
loop_
_entity_poly.entity_id
_entity_poly.type
_entity_poly.pdbx_seq_one_letter_code
_entity_poly.pdbx_strand_id
1 'polypeptide(L)'
;MNFLSYIMPKLAWIIPLVVLVFVIYVLIQNLLSSNQDKKTKANGVDIDAMIVEVKYDRDQRINNHLSAILTIKFDYNGENVVGSRGMIFPTSCKEDVISGKVIRVRVNKDKPDNFYFIDFRNV
;
A
#
# COMPACT_ATOMS: atom_id res chain seq x y z
N MET A 1 -30.06 -44.75 -4.22
CA MET A 1 -28.91 -44.64 -3.29
C MET A 1 -27.52 -44.70 -3.96
N ASN A 2 -27.39 -44.84 -5.29
CA ASN A 2 -26.07 -45.03 -5.92
C ASN A 2 -25.37 -43.72 -6.37
N PHE A 3 -26.13 -42.67 -6.70
CA PHE A 3 -25.55 -41.46 -7.29
C PHE A 3 -24.81 -40.59 -6.25
N LEU A 4 -25.41 -40.38 -5.08
CA LEU A 4 -24.80 -39.64 -3.96
C LEU A 4 -23.56 -40.35 -3.40
N SER A 5 -23.59 -41.68 -3.27
CA SER A 5 -22.47 -42.46 -2.74
C SER A 5 -21.25 -42.48 -3.69
N TYR A 6 -21.46 -42.32 -4.99
CA TYR A 6 -20.38 -42.20 -5.98
C TYR A 6 -19.77 -40.79 -6.06
N ILE A 7 -20.57 -39.75 -5.81
CA ILE A 7 -20.14 -38.34 -5.93
C ILE A 7 -19.54 -37.83 -4.62
N MET A 8 -20.07 -38.23 -3.46
CA MET A 8 -19.57 -37.79 -2.14
C MET A 8 -18.06 -38.00 -1.94
N PRO A 9 -17.45 -39.16 -2.29
CA PRO A 9 -16.01 -39.36 -2.13
C PRO A 9 -15.19 -38.43 -3.02
N LYS A 10 -15.66 -38.16 -4.25
CA LYS A 10 -14.97 -37.25 -5.18
C LYS A 10 -15.06 -35.80 -4.69
N LEU A 11 -16.23 -35.38 -4.22
CA LEU A 11 -16.41 -34.04 -3.64
C LEU A 11 -15.56 -33.85 -2.38
N ALA A 12 -15.47 -34.87 -1.53
CA ALA A 12 -14.67 -34.84 -0.30
C ALA A 12 -13.17 -34.61 -0.57
N TRP A 13 -12.67 -34.96 -1.76
CA TRP A 13 -11.29 -34.67 -2.18
C TRP A 13 -11.16 -33.36 -2.97
N ILE A 14 -12.15 -33.03 -3.79
CA ILE A 14 -12.12 -31.80 -4.61
C ILE A 14 -12.21 -30.55 -3.72
N ILE A 15 -13.09 -30.53 -2.71
CA ILE A 15 -13.27 -29.38 -1.83
C ILE A 15 -11.97 -28.99 -1.11
N PRO A 16 -11.26 -29.89 -0.40
CA PRO A 16 -10.01 -29.53 0.25
C PRO A 16 -8.90 -29.18 -0.76
N LEU A 17 -8.90 -29.78 -1.95
CA LEU A 17 -7.93 -29.43 -3.00
C LEU A 17 -8.14 -28.01 -3.52
N VAL A 18 -9.39 -27.58 -3.73
CA VAL A 18 -9.71 -26.19 -4.10
C VAL A 18 -9.30 -25.22 -3.00
N VAL A 19 -9.57 -25.55 -1.74
CA VAL A 19 -9.15 -24.72 -0.58
C VAL A 19 -7.62 -24.64 -0.51
N LEU A 20 -6.91 -25.74 -0.73
CA LEU A 20 -5.44 -25.76 -0.74
C LEU A 20 -4.88 -24.83 -1.84
N VAL A 21 -5.40 -24.92 -3.06
CA VAL A 21 -4.98 -24.04 -4.17
C VAL A 21 -5.25 -22.57 -3.83
N PHE A 22 -6.39 -22.27 -3.20
CA PHE A 22 -6.71 -20.92 -2.77
C PHE A 22 -5.70 -20.40 -1.71
N VAL A 23 -5.37 -21.21 -0.71
CA VAL A 23 -4.38 -20.83 0.32
C VAL A 23 -3.00 -20.61 -0.30
N ILE A 24 -2.56 -21.49 -1.21
CA ILE A 24 -1.29 -21.33 -1.93
C ILE A 24 -1.29 -20.02 -2.74
N TYR A 25 -2.38 -19.74 -3.44
CA TYR A 25 -2.53 -18.50 -4.20
C TYR A 25 -2.40 -17.26 -3.32
N VAL A 26 -3.07 -17.24 -2.16
CA VAL A 26 -2.98 -16.13 -1.19
C VAL A 26 -1.56 -15.98 -0.65
N LEU A 27 -0.87 -17.08 -0.33
CA LEU A 27 0.52 -17.07 0.12
C LEU A 27 1.46 -16.46 -0.93
N ILE A 28 1.33 -16.87 -2.19
CA ILE A 28 2.14 -16.33 -3.29
C ILE A 28 1.89 -14.83 -3.46
N GLN A 29 0.63 -14.39 -3.44
CA GLN A 29 0.30 -12.97 -3.57
C GLN A 29 0.89 -12.13 -2.44
N ASN A 30 0.80 -12.61 -1.20
CA ASN A 30 1.41 -11.94 -0.05
C ASN A 30 2.94 -11.85 -0.18
N LEU A 31 3.58 -12.91 -0.66
CA LEU A 31 5.04 -12.95 -0.83
C LEU A 31 5.50 -12.03 -1.97
N LEU A 32 4.74 -11.96 -3.06
CA LEU A 32 4.97 -11.01 -4.15
C LEU A 32 4.81 -9.57 -3.68
N SER A 33 3.76 -9.26 -2.91
CA SER A 33 3.53 -7.93 -2.33
C SER A 33 4.69 -7.50 -1.43
N SER A 34 5.11 -8.36 -0.50
CA SER A 34 6.25 -8.08 0.38
C SER A 34 7.56 -7.87 -0.39
N ASN A 35 7.78 -8.63 -1.46
CA ASN A 35 8.96 -8.45 -2.32
C ASN A 35 8.88 -7.16 -3.15
N GLN A 36 7.69 -6.74 -3.61
CA GLN A 36 7.50 -5.47 -4.30
C GLN A 36 7.77 -4.28 -3.39
N ASP A 37 7.37 -4.35 -2.12
CA ASP A 37 7.68 -3.30 -1.13
C ASP A 37 9.19 -3.19 -0.88
N LYS A 38 9.87 -4.34 -0.72
CA LYS A 38 11.34 -4.38 -0.58
C LYS A 38 12.05 -3.82 -1.82
N LYS A 39 11.58 -4.18 -3.03
CA LYS A 39 12.13 -3.68 -4.29
C LYS A 39 11.92 -2.19 -4.45
N THR A 40 10.76 -1.66 -4.07
CA THR A 40 10.47 -0.21 -4.13
C THR A 40 11.39 0.57 -3.21
N LYS A 41 11.65 0.04 -2.00
CA LYS A 41 12.57 0.66 -1.06
C LYS A 41 14.02 0.69 -1.57
N ALA A 42 14.45 -0.36 -2.27
CA ALA A 42 15.81 -0.52 -2.77
C ALA A 42 16.08 0.17 -4.13
N ASN A 43 15.12 0.14 -5.05
CA ASN A 43 15.30 0.53 -6.46
C ASN A 43 14.35 1.66 -6.93
N GLY A 44 13.58 2.24 -6.02
CA GLY A 44 12.68 3.36 -6.34
C GLY A 44 13.44 4.62 -6.76
N VAL A 45 12.73 5.53 -7.42
CA VAL A 45 13.25 6.84 -7.82
C VAL A 45 12.74 7.88 -6.82
N ASP A 46 13.64 8.73 -6.35
CA ASP A 46 13.28 9.84 -5.48
C ASP A 46 12.79 11.00 -6.34
N ILE A 47 11.57 11.44 -6.10
CA ILE A 47 10.87 12.48 -6.87
C ILE A 47 10.24 13.47 -5.91
N ASP A 48 10.24 14.74 -6.33
CA ASP A 48 9.56 15.81 -5.63
C ASP A 48 8.06 15.76 -5.96
N ALA A 49 7.23 15.60 -4.94
CA ALA A 49 5.78 15.59 -5.07
C ALA A 49 5.13 16.73 -4.29
N MET A 50 4.11 17.34 -4.89
CA MET A 50 3.35 18.41 -4.25
C MET A 50 2.20 17.83 -3.44
N ILE A 51 2.06 18.27 -2.19
CA ILE A 51 0.90 17.94 -1.36
C ILE A 51 -0.31 18.70 -1.88
N VAL A 52 -1.33 17.98 -2.32
CA VAL A 52 -2.61 18.55 -2.75
C VAL A 52 -3.56 18.67 -1.56
N GLU A 53 -3.67 17.61 -0.78
CA GLU A 53 -4.63 17.52 0.34
C GLU A 53 -4.03 16.79 1.54
N VAL A 54 -4.37 17.26 2.74
CA VAL A 54 -4.01 16.63 4.01
C VAL A 54 -5.28 16.31 4.79
N LYS A 55 -5.60 15.03 4.96
CA LYS A 55 -6.70 14.57 5.80
C LYS A 55 -6.16 13.96 7.07
N TYR A 56 -6.27 14.71 8.16
CA TYR A 56 -5.93 14.20 9.49
C TYR A 56 -6.92 13.13 9.92
N ASP A 57 -6.41 12.07 10.54
CA ASP A 57 -7.27 11.09 11.20
C ASP A 57 -8.04 11.79 12.34
N ARG A 58 -9.32 11.43 12.49
CA ARG A 58 -10.19 11.99 13.54
C ARG A 58 -9.89 11.36 14.89
N ASP A 59 -9.50 10.08 14.90
CA ASP A 59 -9.22 9.32 16.12
C ASP A 59 -7.72 9.30 16.42
N GLN A 60 -7.16 10.46 16.72
CA GLN A 60 -5.73 10.57 17.07
C GLN A 60 -5.48 10.09 18.49
N ARG A 61 -5.17 8.80 18.63
CA ARG A 61 -4.82 8.16 19.91
C ARG A 61 -3.32 8.14 20.21
N ILE A 62 -2.50 8.72 19.33
CA ILE A 62 -1.04 8.64 19.43
C ILE A 62 -0.51 9.93 20.04
N ASN A 63 0.12 9.84 21.21
CA ASN A 63 0.67 10.99 21.89
C ASN A 63 1.88 11.56 21.12
N ASN A 64 1.93 12.89 20.95
CA ASN A 64 2.97 13.63 20.20
C ASN A 64 3.16 13.26 18.71
N HIS A 65 2.26 12.47 18.13
CA HIS A 65 2.29 12.13 16.71
C HIS A 65 0.92 12.32 16.08
N LEU A 66 0.90 12.82 14.85
CA LEU A 66 -0.29 12.97 14.03
C LEU A 66 -0.30 11.87 12.97
N SER A 67 -1.47 11.27 12.76
CA SER A 67 -1.74 10.40 11.62
C SER A 67 -2.53 11.18 10.58
N ALA A 68 -2.08 11.18 9.33
CA ALA A 68 -2.79 11.83 8.24
C ALA A 68 -2.65 11.04 6.93
N ILE A 69 -3.69 11.13 6.10
CA ILE A 69 -3.67 10.69 4.72
C ILE A 69 -3.31 11.90 3.87
N LEU A 70 -2.19 11.81 3.15
CA LEU A 70 -1.76 12.82 2.19
C LEU A 70 -2.12 12.39 0.79
N THR A 71 -2.75 13.30 0.05
CA THR A 71 -2.88 13.20 -1.40
C THR A 71 -1.79 14.03 -2.03
N ILE A 72 -0.93 13.40 -2.82
CA ILE A 72 0.17 14.06 -3.52
C ILE A 72 -0.03 14.00 -5.03
N LYS A 73 0.61 14.94 -5.72
CA LYS A 73 0.69 14.98 -7.17
C LYS A 73 2.14 15.13 -7.59
N PHE A 74 2.57 14.31 -8.55
CA PHE A 74 3.91 14.40 -9.15
C PHE A 74 3.85 14.05 -10.64
N ASP A 75 4.84 14.53 -11.38
CA ASP A 75 5.06 14.13 -12.77
C ASP A 75 6.01 12.92 -12.78
N TYR A 76 5.60 11.86 -13.45
CA TYR A 76 6.46 10.71 -13.72
C TYR A 76 6.36 10.35 -15.20
N ASN A 77 7.49 10.44 -15.92
CA ASN A 77 7.57 10.19 -17.36
C ASN A 77 6.58 11.01 -18.21
N GLY A 78 6.25 12.24 -17.79
CA GLY A 78 5.31 13.11 -18.51
C GLY A 78 3.83 12.85 -18.18
N GLU A 79 3.54 11.92 -17.28
CA GLU A 79 2.20 11.67 -16.76
C GLU A 79 2.04 12.27 -15.37
N ASN A 80 0.92 12.95 -15.14
CA ASN A 80 0.56 13.49 -13.84
C ASN A 80 -0.08 12.39 -13.00
N VAL A 81 0.68 11.83 -12.06
CA VAL A 81 0.21 10.81 -11.13
C VAL A 81 -0.31 11.48 -9.86
N VAL A 82 -1.49 11.05 -9.41
CA VAL A 82 -2.09 11.47 -8.15
C VAL A 82 -2.29 10.25 -7.29
N GLY A 83 -1.78 10.29 -6.07
CA GLY A 83 -1.86 9.17 -5.16
C GLY A 83 -2.03 9.60 -3.72
N SER A 84 -2.71 8.76 -2.93
CA SER A 84 -2.98 9.04 -1.52
C SER A 84 -2.35 7.97 -0.64
N ARG A 85 -1.64 8.39 0.41
CA ARG A 85 -1.03 7.45 1.37
C ARG A 85 -1.06 8.00 2.80
N GLY A 86 -1.24 7.09 3.75
CA GLY A 86 -1.17 7.38 5.18
C GLY A 86 0.27 7.56 5.66
N MET A 87 0.48 8.54 6.53
CA MET A 87 1.73 8.74 7.24
C MET A 87 1.50 9.10 8.71
N ILE A 88 2.49 8.78 9.53
CA ILE A 88 2.59 9.22 10.92
C ILE A 88 3.83 10.11 11.04
N PHE A 89 3.64 11.28 11.61
CA PHE A 89 4.72 12.23 11.84
C PHE A 89 4.58 12.92 13.20
N PRO A 90 5.68 13.42 13.80
CA PRO A 90 5.61 14.14 15.07
C PRO A 90 4.79 15.44 14.94
N THR A 91 4.09 15.84 15.99
CA THR A 91 3.29 17.08 15.99
C THR A 91 4.12 18.32 15.63
N SER A 92 5.43 18.32 15.93
CA SER A 92 6.36 19.40 15.56
C SER A 92 6.49 19.63 14.05
N CYS A 93 6.26 18.61 13.23
CA CYS A 93 6.38 18.67 11.77
C CYS A 93 5.07 19.07 11.07
N LYS A 94 4.02 19.43 11.84
CA LYS A 94 2.70 19.79 11.28
C LYS A 94 2.77 20.95 10.29
N GLU A 95 3.63 21.93 10.53
CA GLU A 95 3.80 23.07 9.64
C GLU A 95 4.47 22.70 8.32
N ASP A 96 5.17 21.56 8.27
CA ASP A 96 5.80 21.01 7.07
C ASP A 96 4.86 20.13 6.25
N VAL A 97 3.75 19.70 6.84
CA VAL A 97 2.76 18.82 6.22
C VAL A 97 1.46 19.60 5.97
N ILE A 98 1.53 20.51 5.00
CA ILE A 98 0.41 21.34 4.54
C ILE A 98 0.26 21.27 3.02
N SER A 99 -0.97 21.44 2.54
CA SER A 99 -1.25 21.58 1.10
C SER A 99 -0.40 22.69 0.48
N GLY A 100 0.18 22.41 -0.68
CA GLY A 100 1.07 23.33 -1.40
C GLY A 100 2.56 23.13 -1.14
N LYS A 101 2.95 22.42 -0.06
CA LYS A 101 4.36 22.07 0.16
C LYS A 101 4.81 20.91 -0.73
N VAL A 102 6.09 20.92 -1.08
CA VAL A 102 6.75 19.85 -1.81
C VAL A 102 7.42 18.92 -0.80
N ILE A 103 7.25 17.62 -1.01
CA ILE A 103 7.86 16.56 -0.22
C ILE A 103 8.51 15.53 -1.12
N ARG A 104 9.58 14.90 -0.62
CA ARG A 104 10.28 13.86 -1.37
C ARG A 104 9.61 12.52 -1.17
N VAL A 105 9.29 11.88 -2.28
CA VAL A 105 8.70 10.55 -2.32
C VAL A 105 9.54 9.62 -3.15
N ARG A 106 9.67 8.38 -2.68
CA ARG A 106 10.29 7.29 -3.44
C ARG A 106 9.21 6.52 -4.17
N VAL A 107 9.22 6.62 -5.49
CA VAL A 107 8.21 6.03 -6.38
C VAL A 107 8.74 4.71 -6.96
N ASN A 108 7.88 3.71 -7.07
CA ASN A 108 8.21 2.48 -7.78
C ASN A 108 8.19 2.72 -9.30
N LYS A 109 9.28 2.34 -9.98
CA LYS A 109 9.43 2.50 -11.44
C LYS A 109 8.38 1.76 -12.26
N ASP A 110 7.95 0.59 -11.77
CA ASP A 110 7.02 -0.30 -12.48
C ASP A 110 5.56 0.04 -12.18
N LYS A 111 5.29 0.70 -11.04
CA LYS A 111 3.95 1.07 -10.56
C LYS A 111 4.00 2.40 -9.81
N PRO A 112 3.86 3.54 -10.49
CA PRO A 112 4.05 4.85 -9.87
C PRO A 112 3.02 5.16 -8.77
N ASP A 113 1.85 4.51 -8.77
CA ASP A 113 0.85 4.62 -7.71
C ASP A 113 1.36 4.15 -6.33
N ASN A 114 2.40 3.31 -6.30
CA ASN A 114 3.05 2.84 -5.09
C ASN A 114 4.27 3.70 -4.77
N PHE A 115 4.12 4.64 -3.85
CA PHE A 115 5.17 5.54 -3.41
C PHE A 115 5.31 5.57 -1.88
N TYR A 116 6.50 5.95 -1.41
CA TYR A 116 6.84 6.06 0.02
C TYR A 116 7.32 7.46 0.34
N PHE A 117 6.88 8.02 1.47
CA PHE A 117 7.48 9.25 1.99
C PHE A 117 8.88 8.93 2.53
N ILE A 118 9.88 9.69 2.08
CA ILE A 118 11.29 9.47 2.46
C ILE A 118 11.56 10.00 3.88
N ASP A 119 11.05 11.19 4.16
CA ASP A 119 11.34 11.92 5.40
C ASP A 119 10.39 11.53 6.56
N PHE A 120 9.42 10.65 6.32
CA PHE A 120 8.35 10.33 7.27
C PHE A 120 8.03 8.83 7.37
N ARG A 121 7.45 8.42 8.49
CA ARG A 121 7.02 7.03 8.70
C ARG A 121 5.71 6.78 7.96
N ASN A 122 5.76 5.88 6.98
CA ASN A 122 4.59 5.41 6.24
C ASN A 122 3.76 4.43 7.08
N VAL A 123 2.43 4.44 6.90
CA VAL A 123 1.48 3.48 7.49
C VAL A 123 0.97 2.54 6.41
#